data_AF-A0AAP0LYL1-F1
#
_entry.id   AF-A0AAP0LYL1-F1
#
_cell.length_a   1.000
_cell.length_b   1.000
_cell.length_c   1.000
_cell.angle_alpha   90.00
_cell.angle_beta   90.00
_cell.angle_gamma   90.00
#
_symmetry.space_group_name_H-M   'P 1'
#
loop_
_entity.id
_entity.type
_entity.pdbx_description
1 polymer ?
#
loop_
_entity_poly.entity_id
_entity_poly.type
_entity_poly.pdbx_seq_one_letter_code
_entity_poly.pdbx_strand_id
1 'polypeptide(L)'
;MDPGIENNPYLGFVYTSFQEHATFISYGNTACLAKEGGDPVLARICGTIALDEKRHENAYARIVKKLIEVDPTGMTAHLMYDGHDPRLFTHFAAVAQQLGVYTAHDYADILEFLIGQWGSEKLEGLTGEGRRAQEFVCGLAPRIRRLRGLADQRAKKLKPPRVKFSWIFNRKLSL
;
A
#
# COMPACT_ATOMS: atom_id res chain seq x y z
N MET A 1 -9.86 10.47 10.54
CA MET A 1 -9.67 9.09 10.02
C MET A 1 -9.10 8.33 11.19
N ASP A 2 -9.83 7.34 11.72
CA ASP A 2 -9.28 6.43 12.73
C ASP A 2 -8.65 5.26 11.96
N PRO A 3 -7.32 5.10 11.98
CA PRO A 3 -6.66 4.04 11.24
C PRO A 3 -6.88 2.64 11.86
N GLY A 4 -7.63 2.51 12.97
CA GLY A 4 -7.97 1.22 13.56
C GLY A 4 -6.78 0.49 14.17
N ILE A 5 -5.72 1.23 14.55
CA ILE A 5 -4.43 0.66 14.96
C ILE A 5 -4.45 0.22 16.44
N GLU A 6 -5.55 0.43 17.17
CA GLU A 6 -5.74 0.01 18.58
C GLU A 6 -4.59 0.40 19.54
N ASN A 7 -3.85 1.49 19.26
CA ASN A 7 -2.59 1.85 19.95
C ASN A 7 -1.50 0.76 19.93
N ASN A 8 -1.58 -0.18 19.00
CA ASN A 8 -0.61 -1.26 18.82
C ASN A 8 0.55 -0.79 17.93
N PRO A 9 1.79 -0.69 18.45
CA PRO A 9 2.93 -0.22 17.67
C PRO A 9 3.28 -1.14 16.49
N TYR A 10 2.94 -2.43 16.57
CA TYR A 10 3.19 -3.42 15.52
C TYR A 10 2.41 -3.05 14.25
N LEU A 11 1.11 -2.84 14.41
CA LEU A 11 0.20 -2.41 13.35
C LEU A 11 0.56 -1.01 12.85
N GLY A 12 0.93 -0.11 13.76
CA GLY A 12 1.26 1.27 13.44
C GLY A 12 2.43 1.36 12.48
N PHE A 13 3.54 0.67 12.80
CA PHE A 13 4.73 0.73 11.96
C PHE A 13 4.59 -0.02 10.64
N VAL A 14 3.78 -1.08 10.58
CA VAL A 14 3.40 -1.74 9.32
C VAL A 14 2.59 -0.78 8.45
N TYR A 15 1.58 -0.13 9.03
CA TYR A 15 0.73 0.83 8.33
C TYR A 15 1.53 2.03 7.81
N THR A 16 2.39 2.63 8.63
CA THR A 16 3.20 3.78 8.20
C THR A 16 4.22 3.38 7.14
N SER A 17 4.88 2.21 7.26
CA SER A 17 5.79 1.71 6.21
C SER A 17 5.08 1.60 4.86
N PHE A 18 3.83 1.13 4.87
CA PHE A 18 3.01 1.03 3.67
C PHE A 18 2.64 2.40 3.10
N GLN A 19 2.13 3.30 3.94
CA GLN A 19 1.70 4.64 3.53
C GLN A 19 2.86 5.46 2.95
N GLU A 20 4.02 5.44 3.60
CA GLU A 20 5.19 6.19 3.14
C GLU A 20 5.72 5.68 1.79
N HIS A 21 5.66 4.36 1.54
CA HIS A 21 6.00 3.84 0.22
C HIS A 21 4.98 4.26 -0.84
N ALA A 22 3.69 4.31 -0.48
CA ALA A 22 2.62 4.75 -1.38
C ALA A 22 2.73 6.24 -1.75
N THR A 23 3.04 7.09 -0.78
CA THR A 23 3.26 8.53 -1.01
C THR A 23 4.54 8.77 -1.80
N PHE A 24 5.62 8.04 -1.53
CA PHE A 24 6.85 8.07 -2.36
C PHE A 24 6.54 7.83 -3.85
N ILE A 25 5.81 6.76 -4.17
CA ILE A 25 5.44 6.44 -5.56
C ILE A 25 4.55 7.54 -6.16
N SER A 26 3.56 8.00 -5.39
CA SER A 26 2.60 9.03 -5.86
C SER A 26 3.28 10.35 -6.19
N TYR A 27 4.15 10.85 -5.30
CA TYR A 27 4.91 12.07 -5.52
C TYR A 27 5.98 11.90 -6.61
N GLY A 28 6.62 10.73 -6.71
CA GLY A 28 7.55 10.42 -7.80
C GLY A 28 6.88 10.47 -9.18
N ASN A 29 5.72 9.83 -9.31
CA ASN A 29 4.94 9.85 -10.56
C ASN A 29 4.46 11.26 -10.92
N THR A 30 3.98 12.01 -9.92
CA THR A 30 3.56 13.41 -10.12
C THR A 30 4.73 14.29 -10.57
N ALA A 31 5.93 14.07 -10.03
CA ALA A 31 7.13 14.79 -10.45
C ALA A 31 7.49 14.52 -11.92
N CYS A 32 7.39 13.26 -12.37
CA CYS A 32 7.59 12.90 -13.77
C CYS A 32 6.58 13.60 -14.69
N LEU A 33 5.29 13.53 -14.34
CA LEU A 33 4.22 14.18 -15.12
C LEU A 33 4.39 15.71 -15.19
N ALA A 34 4.78 16.34 -14.08
CA ALA A 34 5.05 17.78 -14.05
C ALA A 34 6.21 18.15 -15.00
N LYS A 35 7.28 17.35 -15.02
CA LYS A 35 8.42 17.55 -15.91
C LYS A 35 8.03 17.37 -17.38
N GLU A 36 7.25 16.35 -17.71
CA GLU A 36 6.73 16.11 -19.06
C GLU A 36 5.78 17.23 -19.51
N GLY A 37 5.00 17.77 -18.57
CA GLY A 37 4.15 18.95 -18.78
C GLY A 37 4.90 20.28 -18.91
N GLY A 38 6.24 20.28 -18.82
CA GLY A 38 7.07 21.48 -18.95
C GLY A 38 7.14 22.34 -17.70
N ASP A 39 6.76 21.83 -16.52
CA ASP A 39 6.86 22.54 -15.24
C ASP A 39 8.00 21.95 -14.36
N PRO A 40 9.24 22.47 -14.51
CA PRO A 40 10.37 21.98 -13.75
C PRO A 40 10.32 22.35 -12.26
N VAL A 41 9.56 23.37 -11.87
CA VAL A 41 9.45 23.81 -10.47
C VAL A 41 8.55 22.86 -9.71
N LEU A 42 7.37 22.54 -10.25
CA LEU A 42 6.47 21.55 -9.66
C LEU A 42 7.13 20.17 -9.60
N ALA A 43 7.85 19.76 -10.65
CA ALA A 43 8.61 18.53 -10.66
C ALA A 43 9.62 18.45 -9.50
N ARG A 44 10.32 19.56 -9.22
CA ARG A 44 11.29 19.64 -8.12
C ARG A 44 10.61 19.56 -6.74
N ILE A 45 9.46 20.21 -6.57
CA ILE A 45 8.69 20.17 -5.32
C ILE A 45 8.26 18.73 -5.03
N CYS A 46 7.58 18.09 -5.98
CA CYS A 46 7.11 16.71 -5.82
C CYS A 46 8.28 15.74 -5.61
N GLY A 47 9.37 15.89 -6.36
CA GLY A 47 10.55 15.04 -6.20
C GLY A 47 11.22 15.19 -4.82
N THR A 48 11.22 16.40 -4.26
CA THR A 48 11.80 16.63 -2.92
C THR A 48 10.96 15.98 -1.84
N ILE A 49 9.62 16.10 -1.92
CA ILE A 49 8.71 15.41 -1.00
C ILE A 49 8.91 13.90 -1.10
N ALA A 50 8.93 13.34 -2.32
CA ALA A 50 9.17 11.90 -2.53
C ALA A 50 10.47 11.41 -1.86
N LEU A 51 11.54 12.21 -1.91
CA LEU A 51 12.80 11.84 -1.24
C LEU A 51 12.67 11.77 0.28
N ASP A 52 11.85 12.62 0.88
CA ASP A 52 11.58 12.57 2.32
C ASP A 52 10.70 11.36 2.67
N GLU A 53 9.65 11.07 1.90
CA GLU A 53 8.84 9.86 2.11
C GLU A 53 9.67 8.58 2.01
N LYS A 54 10.66 8.56 1.10
CA LYS A 54 11.59 7.43 1.01
C LYS A 54 12.45 7.27 2.27
N ARG A 55 12.81 8.37 2.95
CA ARG A 55 13.54 8.31 4.22
C ARG A 55 12.64 7.82 5.34
N HIS A 56 11.39 8.28 5.39
CA HIS A 56 10.39 7.83 6.35
C HIS A 56 10.12 6.32 6.21
N GLU A 57 9.86 5.87 4.98
CA GLU A 57 9.68 4.45 4.65
C GLU A 57 10.86 3.61 5.16
N ASN A 58 12.10 4.02 4.85
CA ASN A 58 13.29 3.29 5.30
C ASN A 58 13.41 3.23 6.83
N ALA A 59 13.01 4.29 7.53
CA ALA A 59 13.03 4.31 8.99
C ALA A 59 12.00 3.33 9.57
N TYR A 60 10.75 3.38 9.11
CA TYR A 60 9.70 2.50 9.59
C TYR A 60 9.93 1.04 9.22
N ALA A 61 10.40 0.76 7.99
CA ALA A 61 10.72 -0.59 7.56
C ALA A 61 11.82 -1.24 8.42
N ARG A 62 12.80 -0.45 8.89
CA ARG A 62 13.83 -0.93 9.84
C ARG A 62 13.26 -1.25 11.20
N ILE A 63 12.30 -0.48 11.70
CA ILE A 63 11.61 -0.76 12.96
C ILE A 63 10.85 -2.07 12.85
N VAL A 64 10.05 -2.25 11.79
CA VAL A 64 9.30 -3.49 11.54
C VAL A 64 10.24 -4.69 11.42
N LYS A 65 11.35 -4.55 10.68
CA LYS A 65 12.36 -5.60 10.57
C LYS A 65 12.93 -5.98 11.94
N LYS A 66 13.22 -4.99 12.80
CA LYS A 66 13.73 -5.28 14.14
C LYS A 66 12.68 -5.96 15.02
N LEU A 67 11.43 -5.56 14.91
CA LEU A 67 10.34 -6.23 15.63
C LEU A 67 10.18 -7.68 15.19
N ILE A 68 10.33 -7.99 13.89
CA ILE A 68 10.30 -9.37 13.38
C ILE A 68 11.45 -10.20 13.93
N GLU A 69 12.66 -9.62 14.07
CA GLU A 69 13.79 -10.33 14.70
C GLU A 69 13.56 -10.65 16.18
N VAL A 70 12.88 -9.77 16.91
CA VAL A 70 12.66 -9.90 18.37
C VAL A 70 11.41 -10.74 18.68
N ASP A 71 10.35 -10.58 17.89
CA ASP A 71 9.05 -11.25 18.06
C ASP A 71 8.47 -11.68 16.69
N PRO A 72 9.06 -12.71 16.06
CA PRO A 72 8.67 -13.14 14.72
C PRO A 72 7.24 -13.68 14.68
N THR A 73 6.77 -14.31 15.77
CA THR A 73 5.42 -14.88 15.81
C THR A 73 4.36 -13.80 16.01
N GLY A 74 4.53 -12.89 16.98
CA GLY A 74 3.57 -11.81 17.25
C GLY A 74 3.48 -10.83 16.09
N MET A 75 4.61 -10.43 15.52
CA MET A 75 4.63 -9.58 14.32
C MET A 75 3.87 -10.18 13.16
N THR A 76 4.12 -11.45 12.84
CA THR A 76 3.50 -12.08 11.68
C THR A 76 1.99 -12.25 11.86
N ALA A 77 1.53 -12.56 13.07
CA ALA A 77 0.10 -12.65 13.37
C ALA A 77 -0.64 -11.30 13.22
N HIS A 78 -0.01 -10.20 13.66
CA HIS A 78 -0.59 -8.86 13.54
C HIS A 78 -0.61 -8.31 12.10
N LEU A 79 0.17 -8.87 11.16
CA LEU A 79 0.03 -8.52 9.73
C LEU A 79 -1.34 -8.92 9.13
N MET A 80 -2.15 -9.71 9.86
CA MET A 80 -3.46 -10.17 9.41
C MET A 80 -4.65 -9.62 10.19
N TYR A 81 -4.43 -8.95 11.33
CA TYR A 81 -5.50 -8.67 12.28
C TYR A 81 -5.20 -7.41 13.08
N ASP A 82 -6.07 -6.40 12.96
CA ASP A 82 -5.97 -5.17 13.75
C ASP A 82 -6.41 -5.32 15.21
N GLY A 83 -7.10 -6.41 15.55
CA GLY A 83 -7.70 -6.65 16.87
C GLY A 83 -9.24 -6.61 16.86
N HIS A 84 -9.86 -6.15 15.77
CA HIS A 84 -11.31 -6.02 15.64
C HIS A 84 -11.88 -6.60 14.33
N ASP A 85 -11.19 -6.48 13.20
CA ASP A 85 -11.66 -6.91 11.90
C ASP A 85 -10.74 -7.98 11.27
N PRO A 86 -11.14 -9.27 11.30
CA PRO A 86 -10.40 -10.35 10.66
C PRO A 86 -10.39 -10.26 9.12
N ARG A 87 -11.07 -9.28 8.53
CA ARG A 87 -11.14 -9.01 7.09
C ARG A 87 -10.64 -7.61 6.74
N LEU A 88 -9.92 -6.94 7.64
CA LEU A 88 -9.40 -5.58 7.46
C LEU A 88 -8.74 -5.39 6.09
N PHE A 89 -7.93 -6.37 5.69
CA PHE A 89 -7.28 -6.37 4.38
C PHE A 89 -8.27 -6.35 3.20
N THR A 90 -9.37 -7.07 3.31
CA THR A 90 -10.43 -7.12 2.28
C THR A 90 -11.16 -5.77 2.19
N HIS A 91 -11.37 -5.10 3.32
CA HIS A 91 -11.97 -3.77 3.35
C HIS A 91 -11.01 -2.70 2.84
N PHE A 92 -9.74 -2.75 3.23
CA PHE A 92 -8.71 -1.87 2.68
C PHE A 92 -8.62 -2.02 1.14
N ALA A 93 -8.57 -3.26 0.63
CA ALA A 93 -8.53 -3.54 -0.80
C ALA A 93 -9.78 -3.02 -1.53
N ALA A 94 -10.96 -3.06 -0.89
CA ALA A 94 -12.20 -2.52 -1.44
C ALA A 94 -12.18 -0.98 -1.53
N VAL A 95 -11.61 -0.29 -0.55
CA VAL A 95 -11.47 1.18 -0.54
C VAL A 95 -10.45 1.64 -1.59
N ALA A 96 -9.30 0.97 -1.69
CA ALA A 96 -8.30 1.23 -2.74
C ALA A 96 -8.88 0.99 -4.15
N GLN A 97 -9.72 -0.04 -4.30
CA GLN A 97 -10.41 -0.35 -5.56
C GLN A 97 -11.43 0.71 -5.98
N GLN A 98 -12.08 1.39 -5.05
CA GLN A 98 -13.18 2.31 -5.34
C GLN A 98 -12.69 3.72 -5.72
N LEU A 99 -11.48 4.10 -5.30
CA LEU A 99 -10.97 5.46 -5.49
C LEU A 99 -10.15 5.65 -6.77
N GLY A 100 -9.55 4.61 -7.35
CA GLY A 100 -8.81 4.71 -8.63
C GLY A 100 -7.58 5.64 -8.61
N VAL A 101 -7.26 6.25 -7.47
CA VAL A 101 -6.09 7.11 -7.23
C VAL A 101 -4.84 6.27 -6.93
N TYR A 102 -5.03 5.02 -6.54
CA TYR A 102 -4.00 4.06 -6.16
C TYR A 102 -4.43 2.69 -6.69
N THR A 103 -3.67 2.11 -7.61
CA THR A 103 -4.15 0.88 -8.28
C THR A 103 -3.94 -0.33 -7.38
N ALA A 104 -4.77 -1.36 -7.57
CA ALA A 104 -4.53 -2.64 -6.91
C ALA A 104 -3.19 -3.28 -7.32
N HIS A 105 -2.58 -2.82 -8.42
CA HIS A 105 -1.22 -3.21 -8.80
C HIS A 105 -0.20 -2.52 -7.92
N ASP A 106 -0.28 -1.19 -7.78
CA ASP A 106 0.59 -0.44 -6.87
C ASP A 106 0.53 -1.03 -5.46
N TYR A 107 -0.68 -1.32 -4.96
CA TYR A 107 -0.84 -1.95 -3.66
C TYR A 107 -0.16 -3.33 -3.55
N ALA A 108 -0.32 -4.19 -4.55
CA ALA A 108 0.33 -5.49 -4.57
C ALA A 108 1.86 -5.37 -4.68
N ASP A 109 2.35 -4.39 -5.42
CA ASP A 109 3.77 -4.11 -5.61
C ASP A 109 4.42 -3.61 -4.31
N ILE A 110 3.76 -2.70 -3.58
CA ILE A 110 4.21 -2.25 -2.26
C ILE A 110 4.24 -3.43 -1.28
N LEU A 111 3.20 -4.25 -1.30
CA LEU A 111 3.11 -5.40 -0.41
C LEU A 111 4.27 -6.38 -0.65
N GLU A 112 4.54 -6.74 -1.91
CA GLU A 112 5.69 -7.58 -2.28
C GLU A 112 7.03 -6.94 -1.90
N PHE A 113 7.17 -5.64 -2.15
CA PHE A 113 8.38 -4.91 -1.79
C PHE A 113 8.65 -4.98 -0.28
N LEU A 114 7.64 -4.72 0.56
CA LEU A 114 7.78 -4.75 2.02
C LEU A 114 8.00 -6.17 2.56
N ILE A 115 7.30 -7.17 2.02
CA ILE A 115 7.52 -8.59 2.37
C ILE A 115 8.97 -9.00 2.07
N GLY A 116 9.49 -8.60 0.90
CA GLY A 116 10.88 -8.85 0.51
C GLY A 116 11.87 -8.11 1.40
N GLN A 117 11.61 -6.84 1.72
CA GLN A 117 12.44 -6.01 2.61
C GLN A 117 12.56 -6.62 4.02
N TRP A 118 11.45 -7.12 4.57
CA TRP A 118 11.41 -7.72 5.89
C TRP A 118 11.91 -9.16 5.92
N GLY A 119 12.03 -9.81 4.75
CA GLY A 119 12.46 -11.19 4.64
C GLY A 119 11.42 -12.19 5.18
N SER A 120 10.14 -11.81 5.17
CA SER A 120 9.07 -12.57 5.83
C SER A 120 8.92 -13.98 5.30
N GLU A 121 9.22 -14.23 4.02
CA GLU A 121 9.18 -15.58 3.41
C GLU A 121 10.20 -16.56 3.99
N LYS A 122 11.29 -16.05 4.57
CA LYS A 122 12.41 -16.85 5.07
C LYS A 122 12.38 -17.05 6.59
N LEU A 123 11.30 -16.63 7.24
CA LEU A 123 11.14 -16.83 8.68
C LEU A 123 10.89 -18.31 8.98
N GLU A 124 11.72 -18.86 9.87
CA GLU A 124 11.64 -20.23 10.36
C GLU A 124 11.33 -20.23 11.87
N GLY A 125 10.97 -21.40 12.43
CA GLY A 125 10.68 -21.53 13.87
C GLY A 125 9.39 -20.86 14.35
N LEU A 126 8.50 -20.46 13.43
CA LEU A 126 7.20 -19.87 13.76
C LEU A 126 6.25 -20.89 14.40
N THR A 127 5.35 -20.39 15.26
CA THR A 127 4.21 -21.19 15.73
C THR A 127 3.27 -21.55 14.57
N GLY A 128 2.34 -22.48 14.81
CA GLY A 128 1.34 -22.85 13.79
C GLY A 128 0.48 -21.67 13.32
N GLU A 129 0.22 -20.70 14.20
CA GLU A 129 -0.46 -19.46 13.85
C GLU A 129 0.43 -18.52 13.03
N GLY A 130 1.68 -18.31 13.47
CA GLY A 130 2.65 -17.51 12.72
C GLY A 130 2.91 -18.03 11.32
N ARG A 131 2.96 -19.36 11.12
CA ARG A 131 3.12 -19.97 9.79
C ARG A 131 1.91 -19.72 8.89
N ARG A 132 0.67 -19.85 9.40
CA ARG A 132 -0.53 -19.52 8.63
C ARG A 132 -0.54 -18.05 8.22
N ALA A 133 -0.08 -17.17 9.12
CA ALA A 133 -0.02 -15.77 8.84
C ALA A 133 1.06 -15.40 7.81
N GLN A 134 2.23 -16.03 7.89
CA GLN A 134 3.28 -15.94 6.89
C GLN A 134 2.78 -16.38 5.51
N GLU A 135 2.18 -17.57 5.41
CA GLU A 135 1.62 -18.10 4.16
C GLU A 135 0.56 -17.17 3.56
N PHE A 136 -0.34 -16.64 4.40
CA PHE A 136 -1.37 -15.72 3.96
C PHE A 136 -0.77 -14.43 3.40
N VAL A 137 0.12 -13.77 4.14
CA VAL A 137 0.73 -12.48 3.75
C VAL A 137 1.57 -12.65 2.48
N CYS A 138 2.41 -13.67 2.41
CA CYS A 138 3.26 -13.92 1.23
C CYS A 138 2.44 -14.32 0.00
N GLY A 139 1.29 -14.99 0.17
CA GLY A 139 0.38 -15.35 -0.91
C GLY A 139 -0.54 -14.21 -1.39
N LEU A 140 -0.52 -13.06 -0.73
CA LEU A 140 -1.56 -12.06 -0.86
C LEU A 140 -1.43 -11.20 -2.11
N ALA A 141 -0.23 -10.74 -2.43
CA ALA A 141 0.01 -9.93 -3.62
C ALA A 141 -0.33 -10.67 -4.94
N PRO A 142 0.07 -11.95 -5.15
CA PRO A 142 -0.39 -12.73 -6.29
C PRO A 142 -1.93 -12.86 -6.36
N ARG A 143 -2.60 -13.00 -5.20
CA ARG A 143 -4.05 -13.09 -5.12
C ARG A 143 -4.73 -11.78 -5.54
N ILE A 144 -4.22 -10.63 -5.10
CA ILE A 144 -4.73 -9.31 -5.49
C ILE A 144 -4.63 -9.12 -7.00
N ARG A 145 -3.45 -9.40 -7.58
CA ARG A 145 -3.22 -9.27 -9.03
C ARG A 145 -4.20 -10.13 -9.83
N ARG A 146 -4.45 -11.37 -9.41
CA ARG A 146 -5.42 -12.26 -10.05
C ARG A 146 -6.85 -11.72 -9.97
N LEU A 147 -7.29 -11.27 -8.79
CA LEU A 147 -8.63 -10.70 -8.61
C LEU A 147 -8.82 -9.43 -9.46
N ARG A 148 -7.78 -8.59 -9.55
CA ARG A 148 -7.82 -7.38 -10.36
C ARG A 148 -7.85 -7.68 -11.86
N GLY A 149 -7.07 -8.64 -12.36
CA GLY A 149 -7.11 -9.05 -13.77
C GLY A 149 -8.53 -9.44 -14.23
N LEU A 150 -9.32 -10.07 -13.35
CA LEU A 150 -10.73 -10.38 -13.60
C LEU A 150 -11.63 -9.14 -13.60
N ALA A 151 -11.35 -8.17 -12.73
CA ALA A 151 -12.10 -6.91 -12.65
C ALA A 151 -11.82 -5.99 -13.85
N ASP A 152 -10.57 -5.89 -14.29
CA ASP A 152 -10.18 -5.06 -15.45
C ASP A 152 -10.77 -5.60 -16.76
N GLN A 153 -10.87 -6.93 -16.92
CA GLN A 153 -11.57 -7.56 -18.04
C GLN A 153 -13.06 -7.21 -18.08
N ARG A 154 -13.69 -7.00 -16.92
CA ARG A 154 -15.09 -6.55 -16.82
C ARG A 154 -15.22 -5.05 -17.09
N ALA A 155 -14.28 -4.24 -16.59
CA ALA A 155 -14.27 -2.79 -16.76
C ALA A 155 -14.02 -2.34 -18.21
N LYS A 156 -13.17 -3.05 -18.96
CA LYS A 156 -12.89 -2.78 -20.40
C LYS A 156 -14.14 -2.81 -21.30
N LYS A 157 -15.27 -3.34 -20.83
CA LYS A 157 -16.55 -3.41 -21.57
C LYS A 157 -17.45 -2.20 -21.36
N LEU A 158 -17.09 -1.28 -20.47
CA LEU A 158 -17.89 -0.11 -20.12
C LEU A 158 -17.16 1.18 -20.56
N LYS A 159 -17.90 2.13 -21.14
CA LYS A 159 -17.34 3.46 -21.41
C LYS A 159 -17.09 4.17 -20.08
N PRO A 160 -15.90 4.77 -19.88
CA PRO A 160 -15.58 5.50 -18.66
C PRO A 160 -16.55 6.67 -18.45
N PRO A 161 -17.21 6.78 -17.27
CA PRO A 161 -18.15 7.87 -17.01
C PRO A 161 -17.43 9.22 -16.94
N ARG A 162 -18.12 10.29 -17.34
CA ARG A 162 -17.61 11.66 -17.18
C ARG A 162 -18.12 12.27 -15.88
N VAL A 163 -17.20 12.60 -14.97
CA VAL A 163 -17.52 13.14 -13.63
C VAL A 163 -17.04 14.59 -13.53
N LYS A 164 -17.81 15.43 -12.83
CA LYS A 164 -17.46 16.83 -12.55
C LYS A 164 -16.64 16.94 -11.27
N PHE A 165 -15.58 17.72 -11.28
CA PHE A 165 -14.74 17.96 -10.11
C PHE A 165 -14.78 19.44 -9.70
N SER A 166 -15.21 19.72 -8.46
CA SER A 166 -15.37 21.10 -7.96
C SER A 166 -14.03 21.84 -7.87
N TRP A 167 -12.93 21.14 -7.55
CA TRP A 167 -11.58 21.70 -7.46
C TRP A 167 -11.05 22.29 -8.77
N ILE A 168 -11.60 21.86 -9.90
CA ILE A 168 -11.28 22.40 -11.24
C ILE A 168 -12.50 23.11 -11.83
N PHE A 169 -13.24 23.84 -11.01
CA PHE A 169 -14.38 24.66 -11.41
C PHE A 169 -15.49 23.84 -12.11
N ASN A 170 -15.78 22.64 -11.58
CA ASN A 170 -16.78 21.71 -12.11
C ASN A 170 -16.53 21.24 -13.55
N ARG A 171 -15.28 21.32 -14.04
CA ARG A 171 -14.89 20.71 -15.32
C ARG A 171 -15.08 19.19 -15.25
N LYS A 172 -15.41 18.59 -16.40
CA LYS A 172 -15.67 17.15 -16.54
C LYS A 172 -14.39 16.42 -16.95
N LEU A 173 -14.03 15.37 -16.22
CA LEU A 173 -12.96 14.43 -16.57
C LEU A 173 -13.55 13.04 -16.80
N SER A 174 -12.86 12.22 -17.60
CA SER A 174 -13.20 10.82 -17.83
C SER A 174 -12.53 9.95 -16.76
N LEU A 175 -13.27 9.03 -16.13
CA LEU A 175 -12.78 8.07 -15.14
C LEU A 175 -12.66 6.67 -15.73
#